data_AF-A0A314Y4M5-F1
#
_entry.id   AF-A0A314Y4M5-F1
#
_cell.length_a   1.000
_cell.length_b   1.000
_cell.length_c   1.000
_cell.angle_alpha   90.00
_cell.angle_beta   90.00
_cell.angle_gamma   90.00
#
_symmetry.space_group_name_H-M   'P 1'
#
loop_
_entity.id
_entity.type
_entity.pdbx_description
1 polymer ?
#
loop_
_entity_poly.entity_id
_entity_poly.type
_entity_poly.pdbx_seq_one_letter_code
_entity_poly.pdbx_strand_id
1 'polypeptide(L)'
;MSIGMSKLLVMGISLFVCLLFQCEEIYGKEYVVGDDKGWSPDTNLSSWSEGKKFKAGDALRYYEACDPYPVQKDVYTSGNDHVVLEKGANAFVPLDISYCNRGMKLQVVAE
;
A
#
# COMPACT_ATOMS: atom_id res chain seq x y z
N MET A 1 -27.57 17.73 -42.75
CA MET A 1 -26.56 16.65 -42.88
C MET A 1 -27.09 15.46 -42.10
N SER A 2 -27.61 14.41 -42.77
CA SER A 2 -28.21 13.25 -42.10
C SER A 2 -27.10 12.38 -41.51
N ILE A 3 -27.12 12.20 -40.19
CA ILE A 3 -26.22 11.27 -39.51
C ILE A 3 -26.85 9.88 -39.70
N GLY A 4 -26.22 9.04 -40.54
CA GLY A 4 -26.69 7.68 -40.78
C GLY A 4 -26.60 6.81 -39.52
N MET A 5 -27.56 5.89 -39.36
CA MET A 5 -27.70 4.96 -38.22
C MET A 5 -26.39 4.24 -37.85
N SER A 6 -25.56 3.93 -38.85
CA SER A 6 -24.25 3.30 -38.69
C SER A 6 -23.24 4.19 -37.96
N LYS A 7 -23.29 5.52 -38.15
CA LYS A 7 -22.42 6.46 -37.42
C LYS A 7 -22.81 6.56 -35.95
N LEU A 8 -24.11 6.47 -35.64
CA LEU A 8 -24.61 6.43 -34.26
C LEU A 8 -24.15 5.15 -33.55
N LEU A 9 -24.20 4.00 -34.23
CA LEU A 9 -23.70 2.74 -33.70
C LEU A 9 -22.20 2.78 -33.41
N VAL A 10 -21.39 3.30 -34.34
CA VAL A 10 -19.93 3.41 -34.15
C VAL A 10 -19.57 4.37 -33.00
N MET A 11 -20.25 5.51 -32.89
CA MET A 11 -20.05 6.43 -31.76
C MET A 11 -20.47 5.80 -30.44
N GLY A 12 -21.58 5.05 -30.41
CA GLY A 12 -22.04 4.33 -29.22
C GLY A 12 -21.06 3.25 -28.76
N ILE A 13 -20.55 2.44 -29.68
CA ILE A 13 -19.53 1.42 -29.39
C ILE A 13 -18.24 2.07 -28.91
N SER A 14 -17.79 3.15 -29.54
CA SER A 14 -16.58 3.88 -29.11
C SER A 14 -16.72 4.43 -27.70
N LEU A 15 -17.87 5.03 -27.36
CA LEU A 15 -18.13 5.56 -26.02
C LEU A 15 -18.16 4.44 -24.98
N PHE A 16 -18.80 3.31 -25.30
CA PHE A 16 -18.85 2.14 -24.44
C PHE A 16 -17.46 1.53 -24.22
N VAL A 17 -16.65 1.43 -25.26
CA VAL A 17 -15.25 0.96 -25.18
C VAL A 17 -14.41 1.91 -24.32
N CYS A 18 -14.55 3.24 -24.45
CA CYS A 18 -13.87 4.21 -23.59
C CYS A 18 -14.24 4.07 -22.11
N LEU A 19 -15.50 3.74 -21.80
CA LEU A 19 -15.94 3.50 -20.42
C LEU A 19 -15.33 2.22 -19.83
N LEU A 20 -15.14 1.18 -20.63
CA LEU A 20 -14.48 -0.06 -20.19
C LEU A 20 -12.98 0.13 -19.89
N PHE A 21 -12.32 1.10 -20.52
CA PHE A 21 -10.92 1.45 -20.25
C PHE A 21 -10.70 2.26 -18.96
N GLN A 22 -11.76 2.65 -18.24
CA GLN A 22 -11.65 3.33 -16.94
C GLN A 22 -11.56 2.34 -15.76
N CYS A 23 -11.33 1.06 -16.02
CA CYS A 23 -11.00 0.11 -14.96
C CYS A 23 -9.58 0.44 -14.45
N GLU A 24 -9.49 1.36 -13.50
CA GLU A 24 -8.26 1.56 -12.73
C GLU A 24 -7.99 0.24 -12.01
N GLU A 25 -6.78 -0.31 -12.16
CA GLU A 25 -6.41 -1.55 -11.48
C GLU A 25 -6.58 -1.35 -9.97
N ILE A 26 -7.65 -1.94 -9.41
CA ILE A 26 -8.01 -1.84 -7.99
C ILE A 26 -7.09 -2.69 -7.10
N TYR A 27 -6.06 -3.30 -7.68
CA TYR A 27 -5.05 -4.02 -6.92
C TYR A 27 -4.06 -3.01 -6.37
N GLY A 28 -4.10 -2.80 -5.06
CA GLY A 28 -3.09 -2.01 -4.37
C GLY A 28 -1.70 -2.58 -4.62
N LYS A 29 -0.72 -1.69 -4.75
CA LYS A 29 0.66 -2.08 -4.98
C LYS A 29 1.22 -2.72 -3.72
N GLU A 30 1.93 -3.82 -3.91
CA GLU A 30 2.66 -4.47 -2.82
C GLU A 30 4.08 -3.91 -2.68
N TYR A 31 4.49 -3.68 -1.44
CA TYR A 31 5.83 -3.23 -1.08
C TYR A 31 6.46 -4.19 -0.08
N VAL A 32 7.65 -4.70 -0.40
CA VAL A 32 8.45 -5.48 0.56
C VAL A 32 9.18 -4.51 1.48
N VAL A 33 8.85 -4.53 2.77
CA VAL A 33 9.48 -3.60 3.72
C VAL A 33 10.96 -3.91 3.85
N GLY A 34 11.80 -2.89 3.63
CA GLY A 34 13.25 -3.03 3.67
C GLY A 34 13.89 -3.68 2.45
N ASP A 35 13.10 -3.96 1.40
CA ASP A 35 13.54 -4.66 0.18
C ASP A 35 14.34 -5.94 0.57
N ASP A 36 15.55 -6.14 0.04
CA ASP A 36 16.36 -7.34 0.32
C ASP A 36 16.85 -7.45 1.78
N LYS A 37 16.85 -6.33 2.53
CA LYS A 37 17.28 -6.32 3.93
C LYS A 37 16.16 -6.69 4.89
N GLY A 38 14.91 -6.65 4.42
CA GLY A 38 13.74 -7.01 5.20
C GLY A 38 13.48 -6.11 6.42
N TRP A 39 12.53 -6.55 7.25
CA TRP A 39 12.20 -5.93 8.53
C TRP A 39 13.23 -6.32 9.59
N SER A 40 14.25 -5.48 9.80
CA SER A 40 15.37 -5.74 10.72
C SER A 40 15.88 -4.44 11.34
N PRO A 41 16.49 -4.46 12.54
CA PRO A 41 17.12 -3.29 13.15
C PRO A 41 18.27 -2.69 12.32
N ASP A 42 18.88 -3.48 11.43
CA ASP A 42 19.99 -3.04 10.59
C ASP A 42 19.51 -2.43 9.26
N THR A 43 18.19 -2.43 9.01
CA THR A 43 17.56 -1.84 7.84
C THR A 43 17.24 -0.37 8.10
N ASN A 44 17.71 0.52 7.24
CA ASN A 44 17.31 1.93 7.28
C ASN A 44 15.93 2.11 6.63
N LEU A 45 14.87 1.98 7.44
CA LEU A 45 13.49 2.09 6.99
C LEU A 45 13.09 3.50 6.56
N SER A 46 13.76 4.54 7.08
CA SER A 46 13.52 5.92 6.67
C SER A 46 14.01 6.18 5.25
N SER A 47 15.20 5.68 4.90
CA SER A 47 15.68 5.73 3.52
C SER A 47 14.90 4.80 2.60
N TRP A 48 14.43 3.66 3.11
CA TRP A 48 13.59 2.76 2.31
C TRP A 48 12.27 3.42 1.90
N SER A 49 11.59 4.16 2.78
CA SER A 49 10.32 4.80 2.42
C SER A 49 10.48 6.05 1.55
N GLU A 50 11.70 6.59 1.45
CA GLU A 50 11.98 7.82 0.70
C GLU A 50 11.68 7.66 -0.80
N GLY A 51 10.95 8.63 -1.37
CA GLY A 51 10.56 8.63 -2.78
C GLY A 51 9.47 7.63 -3.17
N LYS A 52 9.04 6.74 -2.25
CA LYS A 52 7.88 5.86 -2.48
C LYS A 52 6.58 6.66 -2.27
N LYS A 53 5.61 6.42 -3.16
CA LYS A 53 4.28 7.02 -3.10
C LYS A 53 3.29 5.94 -2.74
N PHE A 54 2.82 5.97 -1.50
CA PHE A 54 1.84 5.01 -0.99
C PHE A 54 0.44 5.54 -1.25
N LYS A 55 -0.46 4.66 -1.66
CA LYS A 55 -1.88 4.93 -1.84
C LYS A 55 -2.69 4.09 -0.88
N ALA A 56 -3.87 4.57 -0.51
CA ALA A 56 -4.82 3.74 0.21
C ALA A 56 -5.13 2.46 -0.59
N GLY A 57 -5.10 1.31 0.08
CA GLY A 57 -5.25 0.00 -0.57
C GLY A 57 -3.93 -0.68 -0.97
N ASP A 58 -2.80 0.04 -1.04
CA ASP A 58 -1.48 -0.58 -1.16
C ASP A 58 -1.21 -1.50 0.04
N ALA A 59 -0.43 -2.56 -0.15
CA ALA A 59 -0.04 -3.45 0.94
C ALA A 59 1.46 -3.37 1.17
N LEU A 60 1.89 -3.36 2.44
CA LEU A 60 3.27 -3.75 2.73
C LEU A 60 3.31 -5.20 3.19
N ARG A 61 4.36 -5.88 2.77
CA ARG A 61 4.69 -7.25 3.13
C ARG A 61 5.78 -7.14 4.20
N TYR A 62 5.60 -7.82 5.33
CA TYR A 62 6.44 -7.89 6.56
C TYR A 62 6.10 -6.90 7.70
N TYR A 63 5.73 -7.42 8.88
CA TYR A 63 5.58 -6.67 10.15
C TYR A 63 5.70 -7.54 11.42
N GLU A 64 6.17 -6.93 12.51
CA GLU A 64 6.04 -7.33 13.93
C GLU A 64 5.88 -6.02 14.75
N ALA A 65 5.22 -6.00 15.94
CA ALA A 65 4.47 -4.85 16.57
C ALA A 65 4.98 -4.29 17.96
N CYS A 66 5.44 -3.05 18.19
CA CYS A 66 6.01 -2.52 19.47
C CYS A 66 5.02 -1.89 20.46
N ASP A 67 5.14 -2.33 21.71
CA ASP A 67 4.59 -1.86 22.99
C ASP A 67 3.25 -2.48 23.47
N PRO A 68 3.15 -2.84 24.77
CA PRO A 68 1.90 -3.17 25.46
C PRO A 68 1.28 -1.89 26.04
N TYR A 69 0.50 -1.15 25.23
CA TYR A 69 -0.54 -0.24 25.73
C TYR A 69 -1.90 -0.70 25.16
N PRO A 70 -3.02 -0.49 25.89
CA PRO A 70 -4.20 -1.36 25.83
C PRO A 70 -5.07 -1.24 24.57
N VAL A 71 -4.55 -0.63 23.50
CA VAL A 71 -5.24 -0.60 22.21
C VAL A 71 -4.24 -0.92 21.09
N GLN A 72 -3.63 -2.10 21.14
CA GLN A 72 -3.19 -2.76 19.91
C GLN A 72 -4.42 -2.87 19.01
N LYS A 73 -4.38 -2.23 17.84
CA LYS A 73 -5.44 -2.39 16.82
C LYS A 73 -5.32 -3.77 16.18
N ASP A 74 -4.09 -4.16 15.80
CA ASP A 74 -3.76 -5.44 15.16
C ASP A 74 -2.30 -5.88 15.47
N VAL A 75 -2.05 -7.20 15.49
CA VAL A 75 -0.73 -7.80 15.71
C VAL A 75 -0.41 -8.79 14.60
N TYR A 76 0.81 -8.70 14.05
CA TYR A 76 1.29 -9.51 12.93
C TYR A 76 2.53 -10.29 13.36
N THR A 77 2.53 -11.60 13.15
CA THR A 77 3.58 -12.51 13.68
C THR A 77 3.97 -13.64 12.73
N SER A 78 3.39 -13.72 11.53
CA SER A 78 3.67 -14.83 10.61
C SER A 78 5.01 -14.68 9.90
N GLY A 79 5.55 -13.47 9.87
CA GLY A 79 6.77 -13.14 9.13
C GLY A 79 6.55 -13.05 7.61
N ASN A 80 5.31 -13.13 7.14
CA ASN A 80 4.90 -12.87 5.76
C ASN A 80 3.53 -12.18 5.70
N ASP A 81 3.27 -11.34 6.70
CA ASP A 81 2.00 -10.63 6.82
C ASP A 81 1.86 -9.58 5.72
N HIS A 82 0.65 -9.46 5.17
CA HIS A 82 0.27 -8.41 4.23
C HIS A 82 -0.67 -7.43 4.93
N VAL A 83 -0.24 -6.19 5.07
CA VAL A 83 -1.07 -5.16 5.72
C VAL A 83 -1.38 -4.09 4.70
N VAL A 84 -2.68 -3.96 4.45
CA VAL A 84 -3.26 -2.97 3.56
C VAL A 84 -3.27 -1.62 4.28
N LEU A 85 -2.75 -0.59 3.61
CA LEU A 85 -2.67 0.76 4.13
C LEU A 85 -4.06 1.41 4.14
N GLU A 86 -4.43 1.95 5.30
CA GLU A 86 -5.57 2.86 5.41
C GLU A 86 -5.18 4.23 4.86
N LYS A 87 -6.15 4.98 4.33
CA LYS A 87 -5.89 6.37 3.91
C LYS A 87 -5.39 7.20 5.09
N GLY A 88 -4.30 7.94 4.90
CA GLY A 88 -3.66 8.76 5.93
C GLY A 88 -2.43 8.10 6.54
N ALA A 89 -2.14 8.41 7.80
CA ALA A 89 -0.92 7.96 8.47
C ALA A 89 -1.05 6.51 8.98
N ASN A 90 -0.10 5.66 8.57
CA ASN A 90 0.06 4.28 9.03
C ASN A 90 1.42 4.15 9.72
N ALA A 91 1.45 3.51 10.90
CA ALA A 91 2.66 3.38 11.71
C ALA A 91 2.88 1.93 12.16
N PHE A 92 4.12 1.47 12.09
CA PHE A 92 4.54 0.09 12.35
C PHE A 92 5.86 0.08 13.13
N VAL A 93 5.97 -0.79 14.11
CA VAL A 93 7.07 -0.86 15.09
C VAL A 93 7.17 -2.31 15.61
N PRO A 94 8.30 -2.93 16.03
CA PRO A 94 8.48 -4.34 16.47
C PRO A 94 8.16 -4.66 17.94
N LEU A 95 7.64 -5.85 18.32
CA LEU A 95 7.28 -6.21 19.71
C LEU A 95 8.34 -5.91 20.75
N ASP A 96 9.60 -6.16 20.42
CA ASP A 96 10.72 -5.80 21.27
C ASP A 96 11.05 -4.30 21.15
N ILE A 97 10.80 -3.56 22.23
CA ILE A 97 11.11 -2.13 22.38
C ILE A 97 12.58 -1.82 22.10
N SER A 98 13.49 -2.76 22.38
CA SER A 98 14.91 -2.58 22.10
C SER A 98 15.17 -2.43 20.59
N TYR A 99 14.43 -3.14 19.73
CA TYR A 99 14.55 -3.00 18.29
C TYR A 99 13.94 -1.70 17.77
N CYS A 100 12.80 -1.27 18.32
CA CYS A 100 12.20 0.03 17.98
C CYS A 100 13.15 1.20 18.32
N ASN A 101 13.78 1.15 19.50
CA ASN A 101 14.78 2.13 19.94
C ASN A 101 16.02 2.16 19.04
N ARG A 102 16.33 1.05 18.37
CA ARG A 102 17.42 0.92 17.39
C ARG A 102 17.02 1.39 15.98
N GLY A 103 15.81 1.91 15.79
CA GLY A 103 15.37 2.48 14.51
C GLY A 103 14.51 1.57 13.67
N MET A 104 14.16 0.37 14.15
CA MET A 104 13.20 -0.52 13.50
C MET A 104 11.78 0.04 13.70
N LYS A 105 11.42 1.07 12.93
CA LYS A 105 10.10 1.70 12.96
C LYS A 105 9.81 2.31 11.60
N LEU A 106 8.55 2.28 11.20
CA LEU A 106 8.11 2.78 9.92
C LEU A 106 6.84 3.60 10.09
N GLN A 107 6.85 4.79 9.51
CA GLN A 107 5.66 5.61 9.34
C GLN A 107 5.55 5.97 7.87
N VAL A 108 4.38 5.72 7.29
CA VAL A 108 4.06 6.06 5.90
C VAL A 108 2.72 6.79 5.86
N VAL A 109 2.57 7.68 4.89
CA VAL A 109 1.30 8.37 4.62
C VAL A 109 0.79 7.86 3.28
N ALA A 110 -0.41 7.30 3.29
CA ALA A 110 -1.10 6.81 2.11
C ALA A 110 -2.12 7.87 1.64
N GLU A 111 -2.00 8.31 0.39
CA GLU A 111 -2.91 9.29 -0.23
C GLU A 111 -4.25 8.67 -0.68
#